data_AF-A0A965A8B1-F1
#
_entry.id   AF-A0A965A8B1-F1
#
_cell.length_a   1.000
_cell.length_b   1.000
_cell.length_c   1.000
_cell.angle_alpha   90.00
_cell.angle_beta   90.00
_cell.angle_gamma   90.00
#
_symmetry.space_group_name_H-M   'P 1'
#
loop_
_entity.id
_entity.type
_entity.pdbx_description
1 polymer ?
#
loop_
_entity_poly.entity_id
_entity_poly.type
_entity_poly.pdbx_seq_one_letter_code
_entity_poly.pdbx_strand_id
1 'polypeptide(L)'
;MGQVLCDADLAHLAKCDILEHGKRLRNELSSIRNMNFDSDAAWLRFNISFFKAHSYFTEYGQQVLQPLKKKNLKILKQQLKALNGQNGFEDDAEEAEPAKHKADKNGRTERGIETMFRTTSENHVTLSGMADTKANILISINSIILSIIVSVLFRKLEEYPQLLVPTLMLVATCLATIVLAILSTRPNVASGQFTREDIQQKKTNLLFFGNFHNVELKDYEWGMRQMMKDYDYLYGSMIKDIYFLGKVLSRKYKFLRLAYTIFMFGFVTSILAFLLAMMMNFHAYDFSKSFGL
;
A
#
# COMPACT_ATOMS: atom_id res chain seq x y z
N MET A 1 -23.93 11.28 -30.53
CA MET A 1 -23.48 10.10 -29.75
C MET A 1 -22.17 9.52 -30.28
N GLY A 2 -22.01 9.29 -31.60
CA GLY A 2 -20.78 8.74 -32.18
C GLY A 2 -19.50 9.53 -31.89
N GLN A 3 -19.54 10.88 -31.93
CA GLN A 3 -18.38 11.73 -31.63
C GLN A 3 -17.85 11.57 -30.19
N VAL A 4 -18.75 11.34 -29.22
CA VAL A 4 -18.37 11.09 -27.82
C VAL A 4 -17.64 9.75 -27.69
N LEU A 5 -18.10 8.74 -28.45
CA LEU A 5 -17.46 7.42 -28.46
C LEU A 5 -16.07 7.48 -29.10
N CYS A 6 -15.90 8.22 -30.20
CA CYS A 6 -14.60 8.44 -30.83
C CYS A 6 -13.60 9.12 -29.88
N ASP A 7 -14.06 10.17 -29.16
CA ASP A 7 -13.22 10.87 -28.19
C ASP A 7 -12.87 9.98 -26.99
N ALA A 8 -13.80 9.13 -26.53
CA ALA A 8 -13.58 8.20 -25.43
C ALA A 8 -12.55 7.11 -25.76
N ASP A 9 -12.61 6.56 -26.98
CA ASP A 9 -11.66 5.54 -27.46
C ASP A 9 -10.22 6.08 -27.48
N LEU A 10 -10.06 7.32 -27.94
CA LEU A 10 -8.77 8.00 -28.05
C LEU A 10 -8.47 8.93 -26.85
N ALA A 11 -9.19 8.78 -25.74
CA ALA A 11 -8.94 9.55 -24.52
C ALA A 11 -7.60 9.19 -23.86
N HIS A 12 -7.06 8.00 -24.15
CA HIS A 12 -5.75 7.56 -23.63
C HIS A 12 -4.59 8.48 -24.06
N LEU A 13 -4.73 9.22 -25.17
CA LEU A 13 -3.74 10.19 -25.65
C LEU A 13 -3.58 11.40 -24.71
N ALA A 14 -4.58 11.65 -23.85
CA ALA A 14 -4.60 12.73 -22.87
C ALA A 14 -4.27 12.27 -21.43
N LYS A 15 -3.97 10.97 -21.21
CA LYS A 15 -3.64 10.44 -19.87
C LYS A 15 -2.22 10.80 -19.44
N CYS A 16 -1.99 10.79 -18.12
CA CYS A 16 -0.69 11.11 -17.52
C CYS A 16 0.39 10.07 -17.82
N ASP A 17 0.03 8.78 -17.91
CA ASP A 17 0.97 7.66 -18.08
C ASP A 17 1.19 7.29 -19.55
N ILE A 18 1.44 8.29 -20.40
CA ILE A 18 1.51 8.10 -21.85
C ILE A 18 2.61 7.12 -22.28
N LEU A 19 3.73 7.04 -21.54
CA LEU A 19 4.83 6.15 -21.87
C LEU A 19 4.48 4.68 -21.62
N GLU A 20 3.72 4.41 -20.56
CA GLU A 20 3.28 3.05 -20.25
C GLU A 20 2.19 2.61 -21.23
N HIS A 21 1.21 3.48 -21.49
CA HIS A 21 0.20 3.23 -22.52
C HIS A 21 0.82 3.02 -23.91
N GLY A 22 1.83 3.82 -24.26
CA GLY A 22 2.59 3.65 -25.50
C GLY A 22 3.31 2.30 -25.59
N LYS A 23 3.95 1.84 -24.50
CA LYS A 23 4.59 0.51 -24.48
C LYS A 23 3.57 -0.61 -24.69
N ARG A 24 2.41 -0.54 -24.03
CA ARG A 24 1.33 -1.52 -24.19
C ARG A 24 0.80 -1.53 -25.63
N LEU A 25 0.55 -0.35 -26.21
CA LEU A 25 0.10 -0.22 -27.60
C LEU A 25 1.14 -0.74 -28.60
N ARG A 26 2.44 -0.49 -28.37
CA ARG A 26 3.52 -1.05 -29.21
C ARG A 26 3.50 -2.57 -29.21
N ASN A 27 3.37 -3.18 -28.03
CA ASN A 27 3.31 -4.64 -27.88
C ASN A 27 2.06 -5.24 -28.53
N GLU A 28 0.93 -4.52 -28.47
CA GLU A 28 -0.31 -4.93 -29.12
C GLU A 28 -0.17 -4.89 -30.65
N LEU A 29 0.38 -3.80 -31.20
CA LEU A 29 0.59 -3.64 -32.64
C LEU A 29 1.59 -4.66 -33.21
N SER A 30 2.64 -5.00 -32.46
CA SER A 30 3.57 -6.05 -32.88
C SER A 30 2.90 -7.43 -32.89
N SER A 31 2.04 -7.71 -31.90
CA SER A 31 1.42 -9.04 -31.74
C SER A 31 0.23 -9.28 -32.68
N ILE A 32 -0.60 -8.25 -32.90
CA ILE A 32 -1.86 -8.39 -33.64
C ILE A 32 -1.69 -7.99 -35.11
N ARG A 33 -0.94 -6.91 -35.37
CA ARG A 33 -0.81 -6.32 -36.72
C ARG A 33 0.52 -6.62 -37.39
N ASN A 34 1.38 -7.42 -36.73
CA ASN A 34 2.73 -7.76 -37.17
C ASN A 34 3.58 -6.52 -37.52
N MET A 35 3.29 -5.39 -36.87
CA MET A 35 4.00 -4.12 -37.05
C MET A 35 5.18 -4.08 -36.09
N ASN A 36 6.34 -4.51 -36.57
CA ASN A 36 7.58 -4.44 -35.81
C ASN A 36 8.27 -3.09 -36.04
N PHE A 37 8.76 -2.49 -34.96
CA PHE A 37 9.51 -1.23 -35.02
C PHE A 37 10.97 -1.52 -34.71
N ASP A 38 11.84 -1.31 -35.70
CA ASP A 38 13.27 -1.64 -35.64
C ASP A 38 14.05 -0.87 -34.56
N SER A 39 13.51 0.25 -34.08
CA SER A 39 14.10 1.04 -33.01
C SER A 39 13.06 1.83 -32.20
N ASP A 40 13.46 2.25 -31.00
CA ASP A 40 12.64 3.16 -30.17
C ASP A 40 12.41 4.51 -30.84
N ALA A 41 13.35 4.99 -31.65
CA ALA A 41 13.18 6.20 -32.44
C ALA A 41 12.12 6.02 -33.54
N ALA A 42 12.08 4.88 -34.21
CA ALA A 42 11.04 4.56 -35.21
C ALA A 42 9.64 4.50 -34.56
N TRP A 43 9.54 3.87 -33.39
CA TRP A 43 8.30 3.85 -32.60
C TRP A 43 7.83 5.26 -32.23
N LEU A 44 8.74 6.11 -31.73
CA LEU A 44 8.39 7.48 -31.33
C LEU A 44 7.94 8.33 -32.52
N ARG A 45 8.56 8.18 -33.69
CA ARG A 45 8.14 8.88 -34.92
C ARG A 45 6.71 8.50 -35.31
N PHE A 46 6.40 7.20 -35.31
CA PHE A 46 5.05 6.69 -35.57
C PHE A 46 4.03 7.21 -34.54
N ASN A 47 4.40 7.21 -33.26
CA ASN A 47 3.50 7.68 -32.21
C ASN A 47 3.23 9.19 -32.34
N ILE A 48 4.26 9.98 -32.67
CA ILE A 48 4.11 11.41 -32.93
C ILE A 48 3.22 11.67 -34.16
N SER A 49 3.36 10.91 -35.25
CA SER A 49 2.49 11.05 -36.43
C SER A 49 1.05 10.66 -36.12
N PHE A 50 0.83 9.60 -35.33
CA PHE A 50 -0.49 9.20 -34.86
C PHE A 50 -1.17 10.30 -34.02
N PHE A 51 -0.43 10.93 -33.10
CA PHE A 51 -0.93 12.06 -32.33
C PHE A 51 -1.30 13.25 -33.22
N LYS A 52 -0.50 13.56 -34.25
CA LYS A 52 -0.78 14.66 -35.18
C LYS A 52 -2.01 14.40 -36.05
N ALA A 53 -2.23 13.14 -36.46
CA ALA A 53 -3.35 12.77 -37.33
C ALA A 53 -4.71 12.81 -36.62
N HIS A 54 -4.73 12.63 -35.30
CA HIS A 54 -5.96 12.62 -34.53
C HIS A 54 -6.43 14.04 -34.15
N SER A 55 -7.74 14.25 -34.02
CA SER A 55 -8.36 15.46 -33.44
C SER A 55 -9.61 15.08 -32.65
N TYR A 56 -9.83 15.71 -31.50
CA TYR A 56 -11.05 15.50 -30.70
C TYR A 56 -12.24 16.25 -31.30
N PHE A 57 -13.41 15.62 -31.24
CA PHE A 57 -14.63 16.11 -31.89
C PHE A 57 -15.57 16.86 -30.94
N THR A 58 -15.63 16.45 -29.68
CA THR A 58 -16.55 17.04 -28.69
C THR A 58 -15.98 18.32 -28.09
N GLU A 59 -16.86 19.18 -27.59
CA GLU A 59 -16.47 20.40 -26.87
C GLU A 59 -15.57 20.07 -25.66
N TYR A 60 -15.92 19.03 -24.89
CA TYR A 60 -15.09 18.53 -23.80
C TYR A 60 -13.71 18.06 -24.30
N GLY A 61 -13.68 17.29 -25.39
CA GLY A 61 -12.44 16.81 -25.99
C GLY A 61 -11.53 17.95 -26.44
N GLN A 62 -12.10 19.00 -27.02
CA GLN A 62 -11.35 20.18 -27.47
C GLN A 62 -10.86 21.06 -26.31
N GLN A 63 -11.67 21.28 -25.28
CA GLN A 63 -11.31 22.16 -24.17
C GLN A 63 -10.42 21.47 -23.12
N VAL A 64 -10.62 20.17 -22.87
CA VAL A 64 -9.97 19.43 -21.78
C VAL A 64 -8.92 18.45 -22.30
N LEU A 65 -9.24 17.63 -23.30
CA LEU A 65 -8.33 16.57 -23.76
C LEU A 65 -7.24 17.09 -24.72
N GLN A 66 -7.57 18.07 -25.57
CA GLN A 66 -6.63 18.64 -26.54
C GLN A 66 -5.41 19.31 -25.88
N PRO A 67 -5.52 20.12 -24.79
CA PRO A 67 -4.36 20.66 -24.10
C PRO A 67 -3.45 19.57 -23.49
N LEU A 68 -4.04 18.51 -22.93
CA LEU A 68 -3.32 17.38 -22.35
C LEU A 68 -2.58 16.58 -23.43
N LYS A 69 -3.24 16.34 -24.56
CA LYS A 69 -2.64 15.71 -25.73
C LYS A 69 -1.45 16.52 -26.28
N LYS A 70 -1.56 17.86 -26.37
CA LYS A 70 -0.45 18.74 -26.76
C LYS A 70 0.75 18.62 -25.80
N LYS A 71 0.49 18.54 -24.49
CA LYS A 71 1.53 18.31 -23.47
C LYS A 71 2.22 16.95 -23.64
N ASN A 72 1.46 15.90 -23.92
CA ASN A 72 2.00 14.56 -24.17
C ASN A 72 2.83 14.51 -25.46
N LEU A 73 2.39 15.19 -26.52
CA LEU A 73 3.15 15.34 -27.76
C LEU A 73 4.52 15.99 -27.50
N LYS A 74 4.60 16.97 -26.59
CA LYS A 74 5.87 17.61 -26.20
C LYS A 74 6.82 16.62 -25.52
N ILE A 75 6.31 15.73 -24.66
CA ILE A 75 7.11 14.68 -23.99
C ILE A 75 7.68 13.71 -25.03
N LEU A 76 6.87 13.24 -25.98
CA LEU A 76 7.31 12.33 -27.04
C LEU A 76 8.37 12.98 -27.94
N LYS A 77 8.17 14.25 -28.32
CA LYS A 77 9.17 15.02 -29.09
C LYS A 77 10.49 15.20 -28.31
N GLN A 78 10.43 15.42 -26.99
CA GLN A 78 11.62 15.53 -26.15
C GLN A 78 12.38 14.20 -26.04
N GLN A 79 11.68 13.07 -25.90
CA GLN A 79 12.30 11.75 -25.91
C GLN A 79 12.95 11.43 -27.25
N LEU A 80 12.30 11.76 -28.36
CA LEU A 80 12.89 11.58 -29.69
C LEU A 80 14.17 12.43 -29.85
N LYS A 81 14.16 13.67 -29.35
CA LYS A 81 15.37 14.53 -29.32
C LYS A 81 16.48 13.97 -28.44
N ALA A 82 16.14 13.38 -27.30
CA ALA A 82 17.13 12.76 -26.42
C ALA A 82 17.75 11.49 -27.03
N LEU A 83 16.99 10.74 -27.84
CA LEU A 83 17.44 9.49 -28.48
C LEU A 83 18.27 9.72 -29.75
N ASN A 84 18.00 10.76 -30.53
CA ASN A 84 18.73 11.01 -31.79
C ASN A 84 20.07 11.74 -31.61
N GLY A 85 20.42 12.16 -30.39
CA GLY A 85 21.49 13.13 -30.19
C GLY A 85 21.17 14.47 -30.87
N GLN A 86 21.93 15.52 -30.59
CA GLN A 86 21.74 16.84 -31.23
C GLN A 86 22.11 16.80 -32.73
N ASN A 87 21.34 16.12 -33.58
CA ASN A 87 21.31 16.31 -35.03
C ASN A 87 20.04 15.68 -35.65
N GLY A 88 19.22 16.51 -36.30
CA GLY A 88 18.25 16.06 -37.30
C GLY A 88 16.77 16.00 -36.90
N PHE A 89 16.12 17.16 -36.83
CA PHE A 89 14.77 17.38 -37.41
C PHE A 89 14.50 18.90 -37.57
N GLU A 90 14.91 19.43 -38.72
CA GLU A 90 14.27 20.59 -39.39
C GLU A 90 12.97 20.07 -40.04
N ASP A 91 11.88 20.80 -40.21
CA ASP A 91 11.37 22.03 -39.66
C ASP A 91 9.83 21.89 -39.71
N ASP A 92 9.11 22.74 -39.01
CA ASP A 92 7.84 23.33 -39.47
C ASP A 92 7.37 24.24 -38.33
N ALA A 93 7.58 25.52 -38.60
CA ALA A 93 7.18 26.65 -37.80
C ALA A 93 5.69 26.59 -37.46
N GLU A 94 5.36 26.61 -36.18
CA GLU A 94 4.12 27.23 -35.72
C GLU A 94 4.25 27.66 -34.26
N GLU A 95 4.23 28.99 -34.11
CA GLU A 95 4.01 29.81 -32.92
C GLU A 95 4.82 29.49 -31.66
N ALA A 96 5.95 30.20 -31.56
CA ALA A 96 6.58 30.51 -30.30
C ALA A 96 5.63 31.37 -29.44
N GLU A 97 4.81 30.74 -28.60
CA GLU A 97 4.27 31.41 -27.43
C GLU A 97 5.43 31.82 -26.50
N PRO A 98 5.40 33.03 -25.93
CA PRO A 98 6.52 33.58 -25.17
C PRO A 98 6.79 32.70 -23.95
N ALA A 99 8.08 32.50 -23.68
CA ALA A 99 8.60 31.70 -22.60
C ALA A 99 8.03 32.10 -21.22
N LYS A 100 6.92 31.47 -20.80
CA LYS A 100 6.43 31.44 -19.41
C LYS A 100 6.80 30.14 -18.68
N HIS A 101 7.79 29.39 -19.16
CA HIS A 101 8.12 28.06 -18.62
C HIS A 101 9.42 28.02 -17.81
N LYS A 102 9.58 28.94 -16.85
CA LYS A 102 10.40 28.65 -15.66
C LYS A 102 9.58 28.55 -14.37
N ALA A 103 8.31 28.95 -14.35
CA ALA A 103 7.44 28.84 -13.17
C ALA A 103 6.72 27.47 -13.03
N ASP A 104 6.35 26.80 -14.14
CA ASP A 104 5.54 25.56 -14.10
C ASP A 104 6.33 24.28 -13.72
N LYS A 105 7.67 24.34 -13.70
CA LYS A 105 8.48 23.18 -13.30
C LYS A 105 8.41 22.93 -11.79
N ASN A 106 8.38 24.02 -11.00
CA ASN A 106 8.23 23.96 -9.54
C ASN A 106 6.84 23.45 -9.12
N GLY A 107 5.77 23.92 -9.78
CA GLY A 107 4.41 23.46 -9.49
C GLY A 107 4.18 21.96 -9.81
N ARG A 108 4.86 21.40 -10.82
CA ARG A 108 4.81 19.94 -11.08
C ARG A 108 5.56 19.12 -10.04
N THR A 109 6.72 19.59 -9.58
CA THR A 109 7.45 18.92 -8.50
C THR A 109 6.71 19.04 -7.17
N GLU A 110 6.12 20.20 -6.86
CA GLU A 110 5.30 20.41 -5.65
C GLU A 110 4.06 19.52 -5.64
N ARG A 111 3.33 19.41 -6.76
CA ARG A 111 2.18 18.48 -6.87
C ARG A 111 2.61 17.02 -6.79
N GLY A 112 3.79 16.68 -7.32
CA GLY A 112 4.37 15.35 -7.17
C GLY A 112 4.71 15.02 -5.72
N ILE A 113 5.28 15.99 -4.99
CA ILE A 113 5.61 15.89 -3.56
C ILE A 113 4.33 15.75 -2.73
N GLU A 114 3.32 16.59 -2.96
CA GLU A 114 2.01 16.51 -2.30
C GLU A 114 1.36 15.14 -2.54
N THR A 115 1.34 14.68 -3.80
CA THR A 115 0.80 13.36 -4.15
C THR A 115 1.57 12.24 -3.47
N MET A 116 2.91 12.34 -3.36
CA MET A 116 3.72 11.35 -2.66
C MET A 116 3.38 11.30 -1.17
N PHE A 117 3.28 12.45 -0.49
CA PHE A 117 2.91 12.51 0.93
C PHE A 117 1.50 11.97 1.16
N ARG A 118 0.52 12.35 0.34
CA ARG A 118 -0.85 11.84 0.41
C ARG A 118 -0.90 10.33 0.24
N THR A 119 -0.37 9.82 -0.88
CA THR A 119 -0.37 8.38 -1.18
C THR A 119 0.37 7.58 -0.10
N THR A 120 1.49 8.09 0.40
CA THR A 120 2.25 7.40 1.46
C THR A 120 1.48 7.34 2.78
N SER A 121 0.84 8.45 3.17
CA SER A 121 0.00 8.49 4.37
C SER A 121 -1.20 7.55 4.25
N GLU A 122 -1.91 7.58 3.12
CA GLU A 122 -3.01 6.66 2.81
C GLU A 122 -2.53 5.20 2.89
N ASN A 123 -1.40 4.87 2.25
CA ASN A 123 -0.81 3.54 2.31
C ASN A 123 -0.52 3.10 3.76
N HIS A 124 0.02 3.96 4.62
CA HIS A 124 0.28 3.62 6.01
C HIS A 124 -1.00 3.38 6.82
N VAL A 125 -2.03 4.20 6.61
CA VAL A 125 -3.35 3.99 7.23
C VAL A 125 -3.94 2.66 6.78
N THR A 126 -3.92 2.38 5.47
CA THR A 126 -4.39 1.09 4.93
C THR A 126 -3.58 -0.09 5.46
N LEU A 127 -2.25 -0.01 5.47
CA LEU A 127 -1.37 -1.06 6.01
C LEU A 127 -1.62 -1.32 7.50
N SER A 128 -1.88 -0.26 8.29
CA SER A 128 -2.26 -0.39 9.69
C SER A 128 -3.61 -1.10 9.82
N GLY A 129 -4.61 -0.67 9.05
CA GLY A 129 -5.93 -1.31 9.03
C GLY A 129 -5.85 -2.78 8.62
N MET A 130 -5.03 -3.13 7.63
CA MET A 130 -4.80 -4.52 7.24
C MET A 130 -4.16 -5.35 8.36
N ALA A 131 -3.25 -4.77 9.15
CA ALA A 131 -2.67 -5.45 10.30
C ALA A 131 -3.74 -5.73 11.37
N ASP A 132 -4.59 -4.74 11.66
CA ASP A 132 -5.69 -4.87 12.62
C ASP A 132 -6.72 -5.92 12.17
N THR A 133 -7.07 -5.94 10.87
CA THR A 133 -7.92 -6.99 10.28
C THR A 133 -7.30 -8.38 10.42
N LYS A 134 -6.00 -8.54 10.15
CA LYS A 134 -5.30 -9.83 10.31
C LYS A 134 -5.29 -10.29 11.77
N ALA A 135 -5.08 -9.38 12.72
CA ALA A 135 -5.16 -9.70 14.14
C ALA A 135 -6.59 -10.15 14.53
N ASN A 136 -7.62 -9.45 14.05
CA ASN A 136 -9.01 -9.81 14.32
C ASN A 136 -9.40 -11.18 13.74
N ILE A 137 -8.95 -11.51 12.52
CA ILE A 137 -9.11 -12.85 11.93
C ILE A 137 -8.46 -13.90 12.83
N LEU A 138 -7.23 -13.65 13.27
CA LEU A 138 -6.48 -14.59 14.12
C LEU A 138 -7.15 -14.78 15.49
N ILE A 139 -7.70 -13.72 16.09
CA ILE A 139 -8.49 -13.80 17.33
C ILE A 139 -9.74 -14.66 17.09
N SER A 140 -10.50 -14.37 16.02
CA SER A 140 -11.75 -15.07 15.71
C SER A 140 -11.56 -16.58 15.53
N ILE A 141 -10.58 -16.99 14.72
CA ILE A 141 -10.28 -18.41 14.48
C ILE A 141 -9.93 -19.12 15.79
N ASN A 142 -9.07 -18.53 16.62
CA ASN A 142 -8.66 -19.14 17.88
C ASN A 142 -9.82 -19.20 18.90
N SER A 143 -10.70 -18.20 18.93
CA SER A 143 -11.91 -18.23 19.77
C SER A 143 -12.89 -19.33 19.34
N ILE A 144 -13.05 -19.56 18.03
CA ILE A 144 -13.87 -20.67 17.51
C ILE A 144 -13.27 -22.01 17.94
N ILE A 145 -11.96 -22.20 17.80
CA ILE A 145 -11.26 -23.43 18.22
C ILE A 145 -11.47 -23.67 19.72
N LEU A 146 -11.27 -22.64 20.57
CA LEU A 146 -11.48 -22.76 22.01
C LEU A 146 -12.93 -23.13 22.37
N SER A 147 -13.92 -22.55 21.67
CA SER A 147 -15.33 -22.89 21.85
C SER A 147 -15.61 -24.37 21.57
N ILE A 148 -15.04 -24.92 20.50
CA ILE A 148 -15.16 -26.35 20.15
C ILE A 148 -14.49 -27.22 21.22
N ILE A 149 -13.31 -26.83 21.71
CA ILE A 149 -12.60 -27.58 22.77
C ILE A 149 -13.46 -27.67 24.03
N VAL A 150 -14.03 -26.55 24.48
CA VAL A 150 -14.89 -26.51 25.67
C VAL A 150 -16.17 -27.32 25.48
N SER A 151 -16.79 -27.21 24.30
CA SER A 151 -18.08 -27.88 24.01
C SER A 151 -17.95 -29.39 23.84
N VAL A 152 -16.92 -29.85 23.11
CA VAL A 152 -16.80 -31.25 22.67
C VAL A 152 -15.71 -32.00 23.43
N LEU A 153 -14.51 -31.43 23.53
CA LEU A 153 -13.34 -32.13 24.07
C LEU A 153 -13.40 -32.23 25.60
N PHE A 154 -13.96 -31.24 26.30
CA PHE A 154 -13.99 -31.25 27.77
C PHE A 154 -14.70 -32.48 28.34
N ARG A 155 -15.86 -32.85 27.79
CA ARG A 155 -16.59 -34.08 28.17
C ARG A 155 -15.79 -35.35 27.84
N LYS A 156 -15.01 -35.33 26.76
CA LYS A 156 -14.18 -36.47 26.33
C LYS A 156 -12.91 -36.63 27.15
N LEU A 157 -12.48 -35.62 27.88
CA LEU A 157 -11.32 -35.72 28.78
C LEU A 157 -11.60 -36.60 30.00
N GLU A 158 -12.84 -36.64 30.49
CA GLU A 158 -13.23 -37.56 31.56
C GLU A 158 -13.20 -39.02 31.09
N GLU A 159 -13.61 -39.27 29.83
CA GLU A 159 -13.60 -40.60 29.21
C GLU A 159 -12.18 -41.02 28.75
N TYR A 160 -11.36 -40.09 28.27
CA TYR A 160 -10.04 -40.35 27.69
C TYR A 160 -8.98 -39.39 28.27
N PRO A 161 -8.44 -39.69 29.47
CA PRO A 161 -7.46 -38.82 30.14
C PRO A 161 -6.16 -38.60 29.33
N GLN A 162 -5.82 -39.50 28.41
CA GLN A 162 -4.60 -39.35 27.59
C GLN A 162 -4.67 -38.14 26.63
N LEU A 163 -5.89 -37.66 26.31
CA LEU A 163 -6.09 -36.48 25.47
C LEU A 163 -5.85 -35.16 26.21
N LEU A 164 -5.62 -35.19 27.53
CA LEU A 164 -5.42 -34.00 28.35
C LEU A 164 -4.21 -33.18 27.90
N VAL A 165 -3.06 -33.83 27.70
CA VAL A 165 -1.81 -33.13 27.32
C VAL A 165 -1.94 -32.46 25.95
N PRO A 166 -2.38 -33.15 24.87
CA PRO A 166 -2.63 -32.48 23.59
C PRO A 166 -3.66 -31.34 23.67
N THR A 167 -4.70 -31.49 24.50
CA THR A 167 -5.72 -30.45 24.69
C THR A 167 -5.14 -29.21 25.35
N LEU A 168 -4.38 -29.37 26.44
CA LEU A 168 -3.73 -28.25 27.13
C LEU A 168 -2.72 -27.54 26.22
N MET A 169 -1.98 -28.29 25.41
CA MET A 169 -1.04 -27.73 24.45
C MET A 169 -1.74 -26.86 23.39
N LEU A 170 -2.88 -27.33 22.87
CA LEU A 170 -3.69 -26.60 21.92
C LEU A 170 -4.29 -25.34 22.54
N VAL A 171 -4.86 -25.45 23.75
CA VAL A 171 -5.42 -24.31 24.49
C VAL A 171 -4.34 -23.26 24.76
N ALA A 172 -3.16 -23.67 25.23
CA ALA A 172 -2.05 -22.76 25.48
C ALA A 172 -1.60 -22.03 24.20
N THR A 173 -1.52 -22.77 23.07
CA THR A 173 -1.22 -22.18 21.76
C THR A 173 -2.24 -21.13 21.35
N CYS A 174 -3.53 -21.44 21.48
CA CYS A 174 -4.61 -20.52 21.12
C CYS A 174 -4.60 -19.27 21.99
N LEU A 175 -4.45 -19.42 23.31
CA LEU A 175 -4.37 -18.29 24.24
C LEU A 175 -3.15 -17.40 23.98
N ALA A 176 -1.97 -17.99 23.82
CA ALA A 176 -0.75 -17.24 23.50
C ALA A 176 -0.90 -16.45 22.17
N THR A 177 -1.53 -17.07 21.18
CA THR A 177 -1.81 -16.44 19.88
C THR A 177 -2.77 -15.25 20.04
N ILE A 178 -3.87 -15.42 20.77
CA ILE A 178 -4.86 -14.36 21.04
C ILE A 178 -4.19 -13.19 21.77
N VAL A 179 -3.40 -13.46 22.82
CA VAL A 179 -2.71 -12.41 23.59
C VAL A 179 -1.80 -11.58 22.68
N LEU A 180 -1.01 -12.22 21.82
CA LEU A 180 -0.12 -11.51 20.89
C LEU A 180 -0.88 -10.73 19.82
N ALA A 181 -2.00 -11.26 19.33
CA ALA A 181 -2.87 -10.56 18.39
C ALA A 181 -3.48 -9.30 19.03
N ILE A 182 -3.96 -9.39 20.28
CA ILE A 182 -4.46 -8.23 21.05
C ILE A 182 -3.34 -7.21 21.30
N LEU A 183 -2.12 -7.66 21.63
CA LEU A 183 -0.99 -6.75 21.81
C LEU A 183 -0.61 -6.00 20.51
N SER A 184 -0.87 -6.60 19.35
CA SER A 184 -0.64 -5.96 18.05
C SER A 184 -1.67 -4.85 17.73
N THR A 185 -2.89 -4.94 18.27
CA THR A 185 -3.95 -3.94 18.07
C THR A 185 -3.98 -2.87 19.16
N ARG A 186 -3.22 -3.05 20.25
CA ARG A 186 -3.13 -2.07 21.34
C ARG A 186 -2.62 -0.72 20.83
N PRO A 187 -3.36 0.38 21.05
CA PRO A 187 -2.92 1.71 20.65
C PRO A 187 -1.69 2.15 21.46
N ASN A 188 -0.76 2.84 20.80
CA ASN A 188 0.41 3.42 21.45
C ASN A 188 0.16 4.91 21.67
N VAL A 189 0.09 5.34 22.93
CA VAL A 189 -0.10 6.75 23.31
C VAL A 189 1.26 7.39 23.63
N ALA A 190 1.56 8.52 22.98
CA ALA A 190 2.71 9.37 23.32
C ALA A 190 2.32 10.37 24.42
N SER A 191 3.31 11.08 25.00
CA SER A 191 3.15 11.95 26.18
C SER A 191 2.35 13.24 25.96
N GLY A 192 2.06 13.64 24.71
CA GLY A 192 1.03 14.65 24.42
C GLY A 192 1.36 16.12 24.68
N GLN A 193 2.61 16.46 24.99
CA GLN A 193 2.99 17.82 25.38
C GLN A 193 4.16 18.33 24.54
N PHE A 194 4.11 19.60 24.16
CA PHE A 194 5.22 20.37 23.60
C PHE A 194 5.12 21.83 24.07
N THR A 195 6.24 22.55 24.10
CA THR A 195 6.25 23.99 24.40
C THR A 195 6.36 24.85 23.13
N ARG A 196 6.16 26.17 23.26
CA ARG A 196 6.39 27.11 22.16
C ARG A 196 7.85 27.12 21.71
N GLU A 197 8.78 26.91 22.63
CA GLU A 197 10.21 26.81 22.35
C GLU A 197 10.51 25.57 21.48
N ASP A 198 9.83 24.44 21.71
CA ASP A 198 9.99 23.24 20.89
C ASP A 198 9.53 23.45 19.43
N ILE A 199 8.50 24.28 19.24
CA ILE A 199 8.01 24.70 17.92
C ILE A 199 9.03 25.62 17.25
N GLN A 200 9.53 26.63 17.96
CA GLN A 200 10.55 27.55 17.43
C GLN A 200 11.84 26.81 17.04
N GLN A 201 12.20 25.78 17.79
CA GLN A 201 13.34 24.91 17.49
C GLN A 201 13.04 23.81 16.46
N LYS A 202 11.82 23.79 15.88
CA LYS A 202 11.38 22.78 14.90
C LYS A 202 11.55 21.33 15.37
N LYS A 203 11.56 21.10 16.69
CA LYS A 203 11.79 19.78 17.28
C LYS A 203 10.52 18.94 17.26
N THR A 204 9.36 19.58 17.44
CA THR A 204 8.05 18.92 17.51
C THR A 204 7.43 18.66 16.14
N ASN A 205 6.88 17.45 15.95
CA ASN A 205 5.96 17.14 14.85
C ASN A 205 4.53 17.49 15.27
N LEU A 206 4.01 18.60 14.75
CA LEU A 206 2.66 19.11 15.04
C LEU A 206 1.55 18.34 14.32
N LEU A 207 1.89 17.51 13.33
CA LEU A 207 0.91 16.73 12.57
C LEU A 207 0.50 15.43 13.29
N PHE A 208 1.32 14.97 14.24
CA PHE A 208 1.06 13.74 14.97
C PHE A 208 0.16 13.98 16.19
N PHE A 209 -1.02 13.38 16.20
CA PHE A 209 -2.02 13.52 17.28
C PHE A 209 -1.46 13.20 18.68
N GLY A 210 -0.53 12.24 18.77
CA GLY A 210 0.08 11.87 20.04
C GLY A 210 0.96 12.96 20.65
N ASN A 211 1.33 14.00 19.89
CA ASN A 211 2.14 15.11 20.37
C ASN A 211 1.31 16.33 20.80
N PHE A 212 0.09 16.51 20.26
CA PHE A 212 -0.69 17.74 20.49
C PHE A 212 -1.96 17.57 21.33
N HIS A 213 -2.35 16.35 21.71
CA HIS A 213 -3.66 16.11 22.35
C HIS A 213 -3.86 16.80 23.72
N ASN A 214 -2.79 17.25 24.40
CA ASN A 214 -2.90 18.03 25.64
C ASN A 214 -2.49 19.50 25.47
N VAL A 215 -2.46 20.02 24.23
CA VAL A 215 -2.06 21.41 23.94
C VAL A 215 -3.30 22.29 23.76
N GLU A 216 -3.24 23.52 24.28
CA GLU A 216 -4.32 24.50 24.12
C GLU A 216 -4.49 24.89 22.65
N LEU A 217 -5.74 25.04 22.20
CA LEU A 217 -6.07 25.38 20.81
C LEU A 217 -5.32 26.62 20.31
N LYS A 218 -5.16 27.65 21.16
CA LYS A 218 -4.43 28.88 20.81
C LYS A 218 -2.97 28.62 20.44
N ASP A 219 -2.30 27.76 21.20
CA ASP A 219 -0.90 27.41 20.97
C ASP A 219 -0.74 26.49 19.76
N TYR A 220 -1.68 25.54 19.60
CA TYR A 220 -1.72 24.68 18.43
C TYR A 220 -1.96 25.47 17.13
N GLU A 221 -2.94 26.38 17.11
CA GLU A 221 -3.21 27.23 15.95
C GLU A 221 -1.99 28.10 15.60
N TRP A 222 -1.37 28.71 16.61
CA TRP A 222 -0.16 29.50 16.40
C TRP A 222 0.96 28.66 15.78
N GLY A 223 1.23 27.47 16.33
CA GLY A 223 2.26 26.56 15.82
C GLY A 223 1.99 26.09 14.39
N MET A 224 0.74 25.71 14.09
CA MET A 224 0.33 25.32 12.74
C MET A 224 0.51 26.47 11.73
N ARG A 225 0.17 27.71 12.11
CA ARG A 225 0.40 28.89 11.27
C ARG A 225 1.87 29.18 11.04
N GLN A 226 2.75 28.94 12.02
CA GLN A 226 4.20 29.06 11.79
C GLN A 226 4.71 27.99 10.83
N MET A 227 4.29 26.74 11.02
CA MET A 227 4.69 25.62 10.16
C MET A 227 4.22 25.81 8.71
N MET A 228 3.00 26.28 8.48
CA MET A 228 2.48 26.52 7.11
C MET A 228 3.23 27.64 6.36
N LYS A 229 3.90 28.55 7.07
CA LYS A 229 4.71 29.61 6.45
C LYS A 229 6.13 29.15 6.08
N ASP A 230 6.57 28.00 6.61
CA ASP A 230 7.92 27.49 6.48
C ASP A 230 7.88 26.09 5.84
N TYR A 231 8.11 26.02 4.54
CA TYR A 231 8.03 24.78 3.77
C TYR A 231 9.00 23.70 4.28
N ASP A 232 10.21 24.07 4.71
CA ASP A 232 11.17 23.11 5.26
C ASP A 232 10.66 22.51 6.57
N TYR A 233 10.02 23.33 7.42
CA TYR A 233 9.40 22.85 8.64
C TYR A 233 8.18 21.95 8.36
N LEU A 234 7.32 22.34 7.41
CA LEU A 234 6.15 21.56 7.00
C LEU A 234 6.56 20.18 6.42
N TYR A 235 7.42 20.17 5.40
CA TYR A 235 7.88 18.94 4.77
C TYR A 235 8.69 18.08 5.77
N GLY A 236 9.55 18.70 6.58
CA GLY A 236 10.26 18.00 7.65
C GLY A 236 9.33 17.34 8.67
N SER A 237 8.22 18.00 9.02
CA SER A 237 7.21 17.43 9.92
C SER A 237 6.46 16.26 9.29
N MET A 238 6.08 16.36 8.01
CA MET A 238 5.47 15.23 7.29
C MET A 238 6.41 14.03 7.15
N ILE A 239 7.71 14.26 6.91
CA ILE A 239 8.71 13.18 6.88
C ILE A 239 8.80 12.47 8.24
N LYS A 240 8.87 13.25 9.33
CA LYS A 240 8.85 12.70 10.70
C LYS A 240 7.59 11.89 10.95
N ASP A 241 6.43 12.39 10.51
CA ASP A 241 5.14 11.71 10.68
C ASP A 241 5.13 10.33 10.00
N ILE A 242 5.49 10.28 8.71
CA ILE A 242 5.61 9.03 7.95
C ILE A 242 6.59 8.06 8.64
N TYR A 243 7.74 8.55 9.11
CA TYR A 243 8.73 7.73 9.81
C TYR A 243 8.17 7.10 11.09
N PHE A 244 7.49 7.88 11.94
CA PHE A 244 6.91 7.37 13.18
C PHE A 244 5.75 6.42 12.91
N LEU A 245 4.92 6.71 11.90
CA LEU A 245 3.83 5.83 11.47
C LEU A 245 4.37 4.47 11.00
N GLY A 246 5.47 4.49 10.23
CA GLY A 246 6.22 3.29 9.86
C GLY A 246 6.79 2.52 11.06
N LYS A 247 7.32 3.19 12.08
CA LYS A 247 7.83 2.56 13.31
C LYS A 247 6.73 1.86 14.11
N VAL A 248 5.56 2.49 14.24
CA VAL A 248 4.38 1.89 14.89
C VAL A 248 3.91 0.67 14.11
N LEU A 249 3.82 0.80 12.78
CA LEU A 249 3.43 -0.30 11.90
C LEU A 249 4.40 -1.49 12.03
N SER A 250 5.72 -1.25 12.00
CA SER A 250 6.73 -2.29 12.20
C SER A 250 6.52 -3.06 13.51
N ARG A 251 6.20 -2.35 14.61
CA ARG A 251 5.89 -2.97 15.90
C ARG A 251 4.64 -3.86 15.82
N LYS A 252 3.55 -3.40 15.20
CA LYS A 252 2.34 -4.21 14.99
C LYS A 252 2.66 -5.50 14.22
N TYR A 253 3.40 -5.38 13.11
CA TYR A 253 3.78 -6.52 12.27
C TYR A 253 4.72 -7.51 12.97
N LYS A 254 5.56 -7.06 13.92
CA LYS A 254 6.38 -7.97 14.74
C LYS A 254 5.53 -8.86 15.64
N PHE A 255 4.57 -8.28 16.37
CA PHE A 255 3.64 -9.05 17.20
C PHE A 255 2.79 -10.00 16.36
N LEU A 256 2.27 -9.50 15.24
CA LEU A 256 1.45 -10.30 14.34
C LEU A 256 2.23 -11.49 13.77
N ARG A 257 3.47 -11.26 13.31
CA ARG A 257 4.34 -12.34 12.82
C ARG A 257 4.60 -13.38 13.90
N LEU A 258 4.91 -12.95 15.12
CA LEU A 258 5.13 -13.86 16.24
C LEU A 258 3.87 -14.66 16.57
N ALA A 259 2.69 -14.03 16.56
CA ALA A 259 1.41 -14.71 16.77
C ALA A 259 1.16 -15.79 15.71
N TYR A 260 1.38 -15.49 14.42
CA TYR A 260 1.26 -16.47 13.34
C TYR A 260 2.26 -17.63 13.48
N THR A 261 3.50 -17.34 13.86
CA THR A 261 4.51 -18.37 14.09
C THR A 261 4.11 -19.30 15.23
N ILE A 262 3.71 -18.76 16.39
CA ILE A 262 3.27 -19.57 17.53
C ILE A 262 2.03 -20.38 17.19
N PHE A 263 1.05 -19.75 16.54
CA PHE A 263 -0.16 -20.45 16.10
C PHE A 263 0.17 -21.61 15.16
N MET A 264 0.96 -21.36 14.10
CA MET A 264 1.27 -22.36 13.09
C MET A 264 2.00 -23.57 13.68
N PHE A 265 3.08 -23.34 14.41
CA PHE A 265 3.87 -24.45 14.98
C PHE A 265 3.15 -25.11 16.15
N GLY A 266 2.53 -24.33 17.04
CA GLY A 266 1.80 -24.87 18.19
C GLY A 266 0.57 -25.68 17.78
N PHE A 267 -0.15 -25.24 16.74
CA PHE A 267 -1.32 -25.96 16.23
C PHE A 267 -0.92 -27.30 15.60
N VAL A 268 0.07 -27.30 14.71
CA VAL A 268 0.56 -28.53 14.06
C VAL A 268 1.09 -29.52 15.10
N THR A 269 1.92 -29.05 16.04
CA THR A 269 2.47 -29.91 17.09
C THR A 269 1.39 -30.46 18.03
N SER A 270 0.36 -29.66 18.36
CA SER A 270 -0.78 -30.14 19.15
C SER A 270 -1.57 -31.22 18.41
N ILE A 271 -1.83 -31.06 17.11
CA ILE A 271 -2.50 -32.07 16.29
C ILE A 271 -1.70 -33.38 16.26
N LEU A 272 -0.39 -33.29 16.06
CA LEU A 272 0.48 -34.48 16.09
C LEU A 272 0.44 -35.16 17.45
N ALA A 273 0.42 -34.40 18.55
CA ALA A 273 0.26 -34.95 19.89
C ALA A 273 -1.08 -35.68 20.07
N PHE A 274 -2.18 -35.13 19.52
CA PHE A 274 -3.49 -35.80 19.52
C PHE A 274 -3.43 -37.14 18.78
N LEU A 275 -2.82 -37.18 17.58
CA LEU A 275 -2.69 -38.40 16.79
C LEU A 275 -1.85 -39.45 17.53
N LEU A 276 -0.72 -39.06 18.11
CA LEU A 276 0.15 -39.95 18.88
C LEU A 276 -0.55 -40.51 20.11
N ALA A 277 -1.27 -39.66 20.87
CA ALA A 277 -2.03 -40.10 22.03
C ALA A 277 -3.10 -41.13 21.65
N MET A 278 -3.79 -40.93 20.52
CA MET A 278 -4.78 -41.90 20.03
C MET A 278 -4.12 -43.20 19.54
N MET A 279 -3.00 -43.14 18.83
CA MET A 279 -2.28 -44.35 18.37
C MET A 279 -1.76 -45.18 19.55
N MET A 280 -1.18 -44.55 20.57
CA MET A 280 -0.70 -45.25 21.76
C MET A 280 -1.85 -45.92 22.52
N ASN A 281 -3.00 -45.25 22.62
CA ASN A 281 -4.18 -45.83 23.25
C ASN A 281 -4.74 -47.02 22.46
N PHE A 282 -4.77 -46.93 21.12
CA PHE A 282 -5.18 -48.06 20.27
C PHE A 282 -4.27 -49.27 20.44
N HIS A 283 -2.95 -49.06 20.47
CA HIS A 283 -1.99 -50.16 20.65
C HIS A 283 -2.09 -50.79 22.05
N ALA A 284 -2.31 -49.99 23.10
CA ALA A 284 -2.53 -50.49 24.46
C ALA A 284 -3.81 -51.34 24.56
N TYR A 285 -4.88 -50.93 23.87
CA TYR A 285 -6.12 -51.69 23.80
C TYR A 285 -5.96 -53.03 23.07
N ASP A 286 -5.26 -53.03 21.92
CA ASP A 286 -5.03 -54.25 21.13
C ASP A 286 -4.10 -55.24 21.86
N PHE A 287 -3.09 -54.74 22.58
CA PHE A 287 -2.21 -55.56 23.42
C PHE A 287 -2.95 -56.21 24.59
N SER A 288 -3.79 -55.46 25.31
CA SER A 288 -4.62 -56.02 26.41
C SER A 288 -5.56 -57.12 25.90
N LYS A 289 -6.17 -56.90 24.72
CA LYS A 289 -7.11 -57.84 24.11
C LYS A 289 -6.42 -59.10 23.57
N SER A 290 -5.19 -58.98 23.05
CA SER A 290 -4.39 -60.11 22.57
C SER A 290 -3.83 -60.98 23.71
N PHE A 291 -3.70 -60.46 24.92
CA PHE A 291 -3.21 -61.20 26.10
C PHE A 291 -4.30 -61.63 27.09
N GLY A 292 -5.58 -61.32 26.82
CA GLY A 292 -6.71 -61.83 27.60
C GLY A 292 -6.69 -61.44 29.08
N LEU A 293 -6.18 -60.25 29.39
CA LEU A 293 -6.28 -59.59 30.70
C LEU A 293 -7.43 -58.58 30.70
#